data_AF-A0A562SF29-F1
#
_entry.id   AF-A0A562SF29-F1
#
_cell.length_a   1.000
_cell.length_b   1.000
_cell.length_c   1.000
_cell.angle_alpha   90.00
_cell.angle_beta   90.00
_cell.angle_gamma   90.00
#
_symmetry.space_group_name_H-M   'P 1'
#
loop_
_entity.id
_entity.type
_entity.pdbx_description
1 polymer ?
#
loop_
_entity_poly.entity_id
_entity_poly.type
_entity_poly.pdbx_seq_one_letter_code
_entity_poly.pdbx_strand_id
1 'polypeptide(L)'
;MRRHLDMEVGFLSEFAGGQRKFLNVDCEPGKGPQPGAADLLEETYCHKIATGKLAGIIPDTSAEPQTACMPVTKTLGIGCYLGVPIVLPGGHVFGTLCCYSGNPNTSLNDRDLSTLTAFAEIATQLIEMSSFKERSKTEMLFRIRDVLENDLMAMHLQPIMDLGSDTVSSFEALARFETAPQQGPDKWFEDAQEVGADEELQLHAIKKALEALPALPQEVTLSINASPSVVLSPRFARLFTSAPLDRVMLELTEHAAIENYRHLHDALSSLRSAGLKVAVDDAGAGYSTFQHILNLQADVIKLDRSLVTEIDRNLARQALASSLIFFSRQTGSRLIAEGVETKQELETLRHLGVEMAQGYLMGRPAPLQNALESHTGSPLANAC
;
A
#
# COMPACT_ATOMS: atom_id res chain seq x y z
N MET A 1 27.45 10.51 16.45
CA MET A 1 28.17 9.73 17.46
C MET A 1 29.68 9.99 17.42
N ARG A 2 30.42 9.45 16.43
CA ARG A 2 31.90 9.53 16.37
C ARG A 2 32.48 10.93 16.62
N ARG A 3 32.03 11.94 15.86
CA ARG A 3 32.48 13.35 16.02
C ARG A 3 32.11 13.97 17.37
N HIS A 4 31.05 13.47 18.00
CA HIS A 4 30.59 13.98 19.29
C HIS A 4 31.38 13.39 20.46
N LEU A 5 31.84 12.14 20.32
CA LEU A 5 32.67 11.44 21.31
C LEU A 5 34.18 11.60 21.05
N ASP A 6 34.55 12.42 20.07
CA ASP A 6 35.95 12.64 19.62
C ASP A 6 36.70 11.34 19.28
N MET A 7 36.05 10.46 18.51
CA MET A 7 36.61 9.16 18.12
C MET A 7 37.01 9.10 16.64
N GLU A 8 37.96 8.24 16.27
CA GLU A 8 38.41 8.08 14.86
C GLU A 8 37.51 7.15 14.05
N VAL A 9 36.92 6.15 14.71
CA VAL A 9 36.03 5.16 14.10
C VAL A 9 34.78 4.98 14.96
N GLY A 10 33.61 4.94 14.34
CA GLY A 10 32.36 4.52 14.96
C GLY A 10 31.69 3.44 14.11
N PHE A 11 31.12 2.41 14.72
CA PHE A 11 30.47 1.34 13.98
C PHE A 11 29.30 0.72 14.73
N LEU A 12 28.36 0.21 13.94
CA LEU A 12 27.25 -0.64 14.34
C LEU A 12 27.54 -2.05 13.84
N SER A 13 27.44 -3.06 14.70
CA SER A 13 27.63 -4.45 14.33
C SER A 13 26.49 -5.34 14.79
N GLU A 14 26.22 -6.40 14.03
CA GLU A 14 25.28 -7.49 14.32
C GLU A 14 26.04 -8.75 14.73
N PHE A 15 25.46 -9.53 15.64
CA PHE A 15 25.94 -10.87 16.00
C PHE A 15 25.06 -11.93 15.32
N ALA A 16 25.64 -12.68 14.39
CA ALA A 16 24.92 -13.72 13.65
C ALA A 16 25.84 -14.92 13.38
N GLY A 17 25.35 -16.14 13.59
CA GLY A 17 26.07 -17.37 13.22
C GLY A 17 27.45 -17.54 13.87
N GLY A 18 27.65 -17.05 15.10
CA GLY A 18 28.95 -17.10 15.79
C GLY A 18 29.94 -16.01 15.36
N GLN A 19 29.53 -15.11 14.47
CA GLN A 19 30.35 -14.02 13.95
C GLN A 19 29.76 -12.65 14.32
N ARG A 20 30.64 -11.65 14.43
CA ARG A 20 30.27 -10.24 14.42
C ARG A 20 30.39 -9.72 13.00
N LYS A 21 29.30 -9.20 12.44
CA LYS A 21 29.28 -8.52 11.14
C LYS A 21 29.16 -7.01 11.30
N PHE A 22 30.00 -6.25 10.60
CA PHE A 22 29.88 -4.79 10.57
C PHE A 22 28.73 -4.37 9.65
N LEU A 23 27.68 -3.74 10.19
CA LEU A 23 26.56 -3.23 9.41
C LEU A 23 26.87 -1.86 8.81
N ASN A 24 27.34 -0.95 9.67
CA ASN A 24 27.70 0.41 9.30
C ASN A 24 29.00 0.80 9.99
N VAL A 25 29.88 1.47 9.27
CA VAL A 25 31.15 2.01 9.78
C VAL A 25 31.30 3.45 9.31
N ASP A 26 31.52 4.36 10.23
CA ASP A 26 31.86 5.76 10.00
C ASP A 26 33.32 5.99 10.44
N CYS A 27 34.19 6.29 9.48
CA CYS A 27 35.59 6.60 9.69
C CYS A 27 36.15 7.39 8.51
N GLU A 28 37.36 7.94 8.66
CA GLU A 28 38.12 8.43 7.51
C GLU A 28 38.52 7.25 6.60
N PRO A 29 38.62 7.46 5.27
CA PRO A 29 39.00 6.40 4.34
C PRO A 29 40.27 5.66 4.78
N GLY A 30 40.18 4.34 4.92
CA GLY A 30 41.31 3.48 5.29
C GLY A 30 41.63 3.37 6.78
N LYS A 31 40.88 4.05 7.67
CA LYS A 31 41.11 4.00 9.13
C LYS A 31 40.23 3.02 9.90
N GLY A 32 39.34 2.29 9.23
CA GLY A 32 38.41 1.37 9.90
C GLY A 32 38.08 0.13 9.06
N PRO A 33 37.34 -0.82 9.65
CA PRO A 33 36.88 -2.02 8.96
C PRO A 33 35.87 -1.69 7.85
N GLN A 34 35.74 -2.58 6.86
CA GLN A 34 34.76 -2.41 5.79
C GLN A 34 33.36 -2.87 6.24
N PRO A 35 32.28 -2.12 5.92
CA PRO A 35 30.93 -2.62 6.05
C PRO A 35 30.76 -3.97 5.35
N GLY A 36 30.11 -4.92 6.01
CA GLY A 36 29.94 -6.30 5.55
C GLY A 36 31.05 -7.27 5.95
N ALA A 37 32.22 -6.79 6.39
CA ALA A 37 33.25 -7.64 6.96
C ALA A 37 32.74 -8.34 8.23
N ALA A 38 33.30 -9.52 8.54
CA ALA A 38 32.90 -10.32 9.70
C ALA A 38 34.11 -10.97 10.39
N ASP A 39 34.06 -11.03 11.71
CA ASP A 39 35.07 -11.65 12.57
C ASP A 39 34.43 -12.63 13.56
N LEU A 40 35.22 -13.56 14.11
CA LEU A 40 34.74 -14.49 15.14
C LEU A 40 34.39 -13.74 16.43
N LEU A 41 33.19 -13.97 16.98
CA LEU A 41 32.68 -13.22 18.14
C LEU A 41 33.65 -13.24 19.32
N GLU A 42 34.17 -14.42 19.65
CA GLU A 42 35.00 -14.65 20.84
C GLU A 42 36.29 -13.81 20.87
N GLU A 43 36.75 -13.38 19.70
CA GLU A 43 37.98 -12.58 19.52
C GLU A 43 37.74 -11.07 19.62
N THR A 44 36.48 -10.63 19.78
CA THR A 44 36.11 -9.21 19.73
C THR A 44 35.89 -8.59 21.11
N TYR A 45 36.18 -7.30 21.26
CA TYR A 45 35.73 -6.52 22.43
C TYR A 45 34.20 -6.49 22.51
N CYS A 46 33.51 -6.36 21.38
CA CYS A 46 32.06 -6.33 21.27
C CYS A 46 31.40 -7.48 22.03
N HIS A 47 31.82 -8.72 21.78
CA HIS A 47 31.25 -9.90 22.44
C HIS A 47 31.58 -9.93 23.94
N LYS A 48 32.80 -9.55 24.34
CA LYS A 48 33.18 -9.50 25.76
C LYS A 48 32.40 -8.43 26.52
N ILE A 49 32.16 -7.27 25.91
CA ILE A 49 31.30 -6.21 26.46
C ILE A 49 29.86 -6.69 26.58
N ALA A 50 29.31 -7.26 25.50
CA ALA A 50 27.94 -7.76 25.48
C ALA A 50 27.67 -8.89 26.49
N THR A 51 28.70 -9.67 26.85
CA THR A 51 28.62 -10.75 27.84
C THR A 51 29.04 -10.32 29.25
N GLY A 52 29.32 -9.03 29.47
CA GLY A 52 29.74 -8.51 30.77
C GLY A 52 31.15 -8.93 31.20
N LYS A 53 31.96 -9.48 30.29
CA LYS A 53 33.34 -9.92 30.52
C LYS A 53 34.36 -8.79 30.37
N LEU A 54 33.98 -7.66 29.77
CA LEU A 54 34.83 -6.48 29.56
C LEU A 54 34.00 -5.21 29.79
N ALA A 55 34.62 -4.17 30.37
CA ALA A 55 33.97 -2.88 30.56
C ALA A 55 33.68 -2.20 29.21
N GLY A 56 32.56 -1.47 29.13
CA GLY A 56 32.18 -0.70 27.93
C GLY A 56 33.02 0.55 27.69
N ILE A 57 33.93 0.90 28.61
CA ILE A 57 34.80 2.06 28.55
C ILE A 57 36.25 1.65 28.85
N ILE A 58 37.14 1.96 27.91
CA ILE A 58 38.55 1.56 27.95
C ILE A 58 39.40 2.76 27.50
N PRO A 59 39.80 3.64 28.44
CA PRO A 59 40.57 4.84 28.13
C PRO A 59 41.96 4.57 27.54
N ASP A 60 42.59 3.47 27.96
CA ASP A 60 43.88 3.01 27.46
C ASP A 60 43.89 1.49 27.40
N THR A 61 43.87 0.94 26.18
CA THR A 61 43.86 -0.51 25.95
C THR A 61 45.16 -1.21 26.34
N SER A 62 46.27 -0.46 26.41
CA SER A 62 47.59 -0.99 26.77
C SER A 62 47.76 -1.13 28.28
N ALA A 63 47.04 -0.31 29.05
CA ALA A 63 47.05 -0.34 30.51
C ALA A 63 46.18 -1.48 31.09
N GLU A 64 45.22 -2.00 30.33
CA GLU A 64 44.32 -3.07 30.76
C GLU A 64 44.82 -4.44 30.25
N PRO A 65 45.19 -5.38 31.14
CA PRO A 65 45.81 -6.65 30.74
C PRO A 65 44.97 -7.51 29.79
N GLN A 66 43.64 -7.46 29.95
CA GLN A 66 42.73 -8.22 29.09
C GLN A 66 42.75 -7.72 27.65
N THR A 67 42.75 -6.39 27.45
CA THR A 67 42.75 -5.80 26.11
C THR A 67 44.13 -5.79 25.48
N ALA A 68 45.19 -5.57 26.26
CA ALA A 68 46.57 -5.54 25.76
C ALA A 68 46.98 -6.86 25.07
N CYS A 69 46.44 -7.99 25.52
CA CYS A 69 46.75 -9.32 24.98
C CYS A 69 45.86 -9.73 23.79
N MET A 70 44.79 -9.00 23.47
CA MET A 70 43.87 -9.41 22.41
C MET A 70 44.43 -9.08 21.01
N PRO A 71 44.31 -10.01 20.03
CA PRO A 71 44.78 -9.77 18.66
C PRO A 71 44.16 -8.53 18.02
N VAL A 72 42.86 -8.32 18.22
CA VAL A 72 42.10 -7.18 17.66
C VAL A 72 42.68 -5.82 18.03
N THR A 73 43.28 -5.69 19.23
CA THR A 73 43.95 -4.48 19.72
C THR A 73 45.09 -4.08 18.81
N LYS A 74 45.91 -5.05 18.40
CA LYS A 74 47.08 -4.82 17.54
C LYS A 74 46.67 -4.68 16.08
N THR A 75 45.75 -5.53 15.61
CA THR A 75 45.31 -5.54 14.21
C THR A 75 44.62 -4.24 13.81
N LEU A 76 43.76 -3.70 14.69
CA LEU A 76 43.04 -2.45 14.43
C LEU A 76 43.73 -1.22 15.04
N GLY A 77 44.87 -1.41 15.73
CA GLY A 77 45.61 -0.34 16.39
C GLY A 77 44.76 0.43 17.38
N ILE A 78 44.03 -0.25 18.26
CA ILE A 78 43.06 0.37 19.19
C ILE A 78 43.81 0.94 20.39
N GLY A 79 43.83 2.26 20.59
CA GLY A 79 44.40 2.93 21.77
C GLY A 79 43.38 3.19 22.87
N CYS A 80 42.14 3.53 22.51
CA CYS A 80 41.01 3.65 23.42
C CYS A 80 39.72 3.12 22.78
N TYR A 81 38.73 2.74 23.60
CA TYR A 81 37.51 2.10 23.13
C TYR A 81 36.29 2.46 23.98
N LEU A 82 35.16 2.67 23.31
CA LEU A 82 33.83 2.69 23.92
C LEU A 82 32.93 1.70 23.19
N GLY A 83 32.14 0.93 23.94
CA GLY A 83 31.17 0.01 23.38
C GLY A 83 30.01 -0.26 24.31
N VAL A 84 28.82 -0.35 23.74
CA VAL A 84 27.59 -0.72 24.45
C VAL A 84 26.83 -1.78 23.64
N PRO A 85 26.17 -2.73 24.31
CA PRO A 85 25.32 -3.70 23.63
C PRO A 85 24.07 -3.03 23.08
N ILE A 86 23.59 -3.53 21.95
CA ILE A 86 22.26 -3.25 21.42
C ILE A 86 21.39 -4.43 21.79
N VAL A 87 20.44 -4.18 22.69
CA VAL A 87 19.55 -5.19 23.23
C VAL A 87 18.14 -4.92 22.74
N LEU A 88 17.59 -5.86 21.98
CA LEU A 88 16.22 -5.81 21.48
C LEU A 88 15.24 -6.22 22.61
N PRO A 89 13.92 -5.94 22.44
CA PRO A 89 12.90 -6.34 23.39
C PRO A 89 12.90 -7.86 23.57
N GLY A 90 12.73 -8.31 24.81
CA GLY A 90 12.90 -9.73 25.16
C GLY A 90 14.33 -10.11 25.58
N GLY A 91 15.26 -9.15 25.62
CA GLY A 91 16.61 -9.34 26.16
C GLY A 91 17.62 -9.95 25.19
N HIS A 92 17.27 -10.06 23.91
CA HIS A 92 18.17 -10.56 22.88
C HIS A 92 19.22 -9.51 22.51
N VAL A 93 20.49 -9.87 22.58
CA VAL A 93 21.59 -9.00 22.12
C VAL A 93 21.72 -9.12 20.60
N PHE A 94 21.27 -8.08 19.89
CA PHE A 94 21.44 -7.98 18.44
C PHE A 94 22.89 -7.77 18.04
N GLY A 95 23.64 -7.01 18.84
CA GLY A 95 25.03 -6.69 18.57
C GLY A 95 25.54 -5.55 19.44
N THR A 96 26.35 -4.64 18.88
CA THR A 96 26.95 -3.54 19.64
C THR A 96 27.04 -2.25 18.83
N LEU A 97 26.94 -1.12 19.52
CA LEU A 97 27.35 0.19 19.02
C LEU A 97 28.70 0.53 19.67
N CYS A 98 29.72 0.83 18.87
CA CYS A 98 31.07 1.00 19.36
C CYS A 98 31.81 2.14 18.65
N CYS A 99 32.83 2.67 19.32
CA CYS A 99 33.79 3.59 18.73
C CYS A 99 35.17 3.40 19.33
N TYR A 100 36.20 3.75 18.56
CA TYR A 100 37.59 3.67 18.98
C TYR A 100 38.48 4.70 18.28
N SER A 101 39.64 4.93 18.87
CA SER A 101 40.73 5.74 18.31
C SER A 101 42.07 5.05 18.50
N GLY A 102 43.06 5.41 17.67
CA GLY A 102 44.39 4.80 17.73
C GLY A 102 45.25 5.22 18.91
N ASN A 103 44.96 6.37 19.51
CA ASN A 103 45.66 6.88 20.69
C ASN A 103 44.83 6.66 21.96
N PRO A 104 45.47 6.38 23.12
CA PRO A 104 44.79 6.42 24.40
C PRO A 104 44.10 7.78 24.64
N ASN A 105 42.95 7.75 25.30
CA ASN A 105 42.21 8.93 25.71
C ASN A 105 41.77 8.80 27.18
N THR A 106 42.61 9.29 28.08
CA THR A 106 42.35 9.24 29.53
C THR A 106 41.26 10.20 30.00
N SER A 107 40.70 11.05 29.13
CA SER A 107 39.55 11.90 29.49
C SER A 107 38.21 11.19 29.33
N LEU A 108 38.17 10.00 28.70
CA LEU A 108 36.96 9.20 28.59
C LEU A 108 36.41 8.88 29.98
N ASN A 109 35.12 9.12 30.17
CA ASN A 109 34.43 8.91 31.44
C ASN A 109 32.99 8.41 31.23
N ASP A 110 32.27 8.18 32.33
CA ASP A 110 30.91 7.62 32.32
C ASP A 110 29.89 8.48 31.54
N ARG A 111 30.14 9.78 31.35
CA ARG A 111 29.30 10.65 30.51
C ARG A 111 29.39 10.26 29.04
N ASP A 112 30.58 9.88 28.56
CA ASP A 112 30.81 9.45 27.18
C ASP A 112 30.11 8.11 26.94
N LEU A 113 30.24 7.19 27.90
CA LEU A 113 29.54 5.91 27.87
C LEU A 113 28.01 6.11 27.89
N SER A 114 27.50 6.99 28.75
CA SER A 114 26.07 7.33 28.81
C SER A 114 25.56 7.93 27.49
N THR A 115 26.38 8.76 26.85
CA THR A 115 26.05 9.34 25.54
C THR A 115 26.01 8.28 24.46
N LEU A 116 26.95 7.33 24.47
CA LEU A 116 26.96 6.19 23.57
C LEU A 116 25.73 5.27 23.81
N THR A 117 25.36 5.04 25.07
CA THR A 117 24.15 4.30 25.44
C THR A 117 22.89 4.96 24.87
N ALA A 118 22.74 6.28 24.97
CA ALA A 118 21.60 6.99 24.37
C ALA A 118 21.55 6.83 22.84
N PHE A 119 22.69 6.85 22.15
CA PHE A 119 22.73 6.55 20.71
C PHE A 119 22.35 5.09 20.41
N ALA A 120 22.75 4.15 21.28
CA ALA A 120 22.39 2.74 21.12
C ALA A 120 20.89 2.51 21.33
N GLU A 121 20.25 3.19 22.28
CA GLU A 121 18.79 3.13 22.48
C GLU A 121 18.02 3.61 21.23
N ILE A 122 18.48 4.70 20.59
CA ILE A 122 17.90 5.16 19.32
C ILE A 122 18.13 4.12 18.21
N ALA A 123 19.33 3.56 18.14
CA ALA A 123 19.63 2.51 17.15
C ALA A 123 18.75 1.26 17.35
N THR A 124 18.52 0.84 18.60
CA THR A 124 17.59 -0.25 18.95
C THR A 124 16.20 0.01 18.37
N GLN A 125 15.63 1.20 18.62
CA GLN A 125 14.29 1.56 18.11
C GLN A 125 14.23 1.53 16.58
N LEU A 126 15.26 2.04 15.90
CA LEU A 126 15.30 2.03 14.42
C LEU A 126 15.42 0.61 13.86
N ILE A 127 16.23 -0.25 14.50
CA ILE A 127 16.37 -1.66 14.11
C ILE A 127 15.03 -2.37 14.27
N GLU A 128 14.36 -2.20 15.42
CA GLU A 128 13.02 -2.77 15.67
C GLU A 128 12.01 -2.35 14.60
N MET A 129 11.93 -1.05 14.29
CA MET A 129 11.02 -0.54 13.27
C MET A 129 11.30 -1.15 11.90
N SER A 130 12.57 -1.30 11.53
CA SER A 130 12.96 -1.92 10.26
C SER A 130 12.61 -3.40 10.20
N SER A 131 12.89 -4.16 11.26
CA SER A 131 12.56 -5.59 11.35
C SER A 131 11.05 -5.83 11.35
N PHE A 132 10.30 -4.99 12.06
CA PHE A 132 8.84 -5.04 12.05
C PHE A 132 8.28 -4.76 10.65
N LYS A 133 8.81 -3.73 9.96
CA LYS A 133 8.39 -3.41 8.60
C LYS A 133 8.68 -4.54 7.61
N GLU A 134 9.88 -5.13 7.66
CA GLU A 134 10.23 -6.26 6.78
C GLU A 134 9.40 -7.51 7.08
N ARG A 135 9.15 -7.81 8.36
CA ARG A 135 8.24 -8.89 8.75
C ARG A 135 6.82 -8.63 8.26
N SER A 136 6.31 -7.41 8.45
CA SER A 136 4.99 -7.01 7.99
C SER A 136 4.86 -7.19 6.48
N LYS A 137 5.83 -6.70 5.70
CA LYS A 137 5.90 -6.91 4.24
C LYS A 137 5.92 -8.39 3.85
N THR A 138 6.73 -9.19 4.55
CA THR A 138 6.78 -10.65 4.31
C THR A 138 5.42 -11.30 4.56
N GLU A 139 4.75 -10.91 5.65
CA GLU A 139 3.40 -11.37 5.97
C GLU A 139 2.36 -10.89 4.93
N MET A 140 2.49 -9.67 4.39
CA MET A 140 1.63 -9.17 3.31
C MET A 140 1.78 -9.99 2.03
N LEU A 141 3.03 -10.18 1.60
CA LEU A 141 3.32 -10.95 0.40
C LEU A 141 2.85 -12.39 0.51
N PHE A 142 3.02 -13.00 1.69
CA PHE A 142 2.52 -14.36 1.95
C PHE A 142 1.00 -14.44 1.80
N ARG A 143 0.24 -13.55 2.45
CA ARG A 143 -1.24 -13.59 2.38
C ARG A 143 -1.77 -13.30 0.97
N ILE A 144 -1.13 -12.41 0.21
CA ILE A 144 -1.57 -12.09 -1.16
C ILE A 144 -1.34 -13.29 -2.08
N ARG A 145 -0.19 -13.96 -1.95
CA ARG A 145 0.07 -15.20 -2.70
C ARG A 145 -0.92 -16.29 -2.35
N ASP A 146 -1.25 -16.45 -1.07
CA ASP A 146 -2.26 -17.42 -0.62
C ASP A 146 -3.62 -17.16 -1.28
N VAL A 147 -4.06 -15.90 -1.36
CA VAL A 147 -5.30 -15.52 -2.07
C VAL A 147 -5.26 -15.91 -3.56
N LEU A 148 -4.12 -15.67 -4.22
CA LEU A 148 -3.95 -15.96 -5.65
C LEU A 148 -3.85 -17.45 -5.94
N GLU A 149 -3.10 -18.20 -5.12
CA GLU A 149 -2.83 -19.63 -5.31
C GLU A 149 -4.05 -20.49 -4.93
N ASN A 150 -4.76 -20.13 -3.86
CA ASN A 150 -5.92 -20.87 -3.36
C ASN A 150 -7.27 -20.26 -3.78
N ASP A 151 -7.23 -19.26 -4.67
CA ASP A 151 -8.40 -18.62 -5.27
C ASP A 151 -9.41 -18.02 -4.25
N LEU A 152 -8.91 -17.48 -3.14
CA LEU A 152 -9.68 -17.00 -1.98
C LEU A 152 -10.30 -15.59 -2.17
N MET A 153 -10.53 -15.21 -3.42
CA MET A 153 -11.17 -13.96 -3.80
C MET A 153 -12.50 -14.26 -4.49
N ALA A 154 -13.60 -13.65 -4.05
CA ALA A 154 -14.89 -13.75 -4.71
C ALA A 154 -15.30 -12.38 -5.28
N MET A 155 -16.17 -12.37 -6.28
CA MET A 155 -16.80 -11.15 -6.78
C MET A 155 -18.22 -11.03 -6.23
N HIS A 156 -18.49 -9.92 -5.54
CA HIS A 156 -19.84 -9.48 -5.26
C HIS A 156 -20.27 -8.47 -6.32
N LEU A 157 -21.53 -8.53 -6.73
CA LEU A 157 -22.12 -7.62 -7.70
C LEU A 157 -23.06 -6.67 -6.98
N GLN A 158 -22.90 -5.36 -7.24
CA GLN A 158 -23.81 -4.34 -6.74
C GLN A 158 -24.63 -3.75 -7.90
N PRO A 159 -25.97 -3.69 -7.80
CA PRO A 159 -26.80 -3.20 -8.88
C PRO A 159 -26.69 -1.68 -9.04
N ILE A 160 -26.63 -1.25 -10.29
CA ILE A 160 -26.78 0.13 -10.73
C ILE A 160 -28.12 0.22 -11.48
N MET A 161 -28.98 1.12 -11.03
CA MET A 161 -30.34 1.28 -11.55
C MET A 161 -30.41 2.43 -12.54
N ASP A 162 -31.07 2.21 -13.68
CA ASP A 162 -31.51 3.30 -14.56
C ASP A 162 -32.74 3.98 -13.96
N LEU A 163 -32.63 5.28 -13.70
CA LEU A 163 -33.67 6.05 -13.01
C LEU A 163 -34.84 6.42 -13.94
N GLY A 164 -34.69 6.24 -15.26
CA GLY A 164 -35.77 6.44 -16.21
C GLY A 164 -36.71 5.23 -16.30
N SER A 165 -36.15 4.02 -16.28
CA SER A 165 -36.91 2.77 -16.41
C SER A 165 -37.18 2.03 -15.10
N ASP A 166 -36.54 2.42 -13.98
CA ASP A 166 -36.61 1.72 -12.69
C ASP A 166 -36.12 0.25 -12.77
N THR A 167 -35.17 -0.01 -13.67
CA THR A 167 -34.59 -1.34 -13.88
C THR A 167 -33.08 -1.31 -13.66
N VAL A 168 -32.51 -2.44 -13.24
CA VAL A 168 -31.05 -2.61 -13.17
C VAL A 168 -30.48 -2.60 -14.59
N SER A 169 -29.56 -1.68 -14.87
CA SER A 169 -28.89 -1.52 -16.17
C SER A 169 -27.47 -2.06 -16.17
N SER A 170 -26.81 -2.07 -15.01
CA SER A 170 -25.48 -2.62 -14.85
C SER A 170 -25.25 -3.16 -13.44
N PHE A 171 -24.20 -3.95 -13.29
CA PHE A 171 -23.65 -4.32 -12.00
C PHE A 171 -22.22 -3.85 -11.89
N GLU A 172 -21.79 -3.40 -10.72
CA GLU A 172 -20.39 -3.22 -10.40
C GLU A 172 -19.82 -4.49 -9.75
N ALA A 173 -18.70 -5.00 -10.27
CA ALA A 173 -17.97 -6.11 -9.68
C ALA A 173 -17.01 -5.63 -8.58
N LEU A 174 -17.27 -6.08 -7.36
CA LEU A 174 -16.55 -5.70 -6.15
C LEU A 174 -15.88 -6.91 -5.51
N ALA A 175 -14.56 -6.86 -5.37
CA ALA A 175 -13.78 -7.94 -4.77
C ALA A 175 -14.15 -8.16 -3.29
N ARG A 176 -14.22 -9.43 -2.88
CA ARG A 176 -14.34 -9.88 -1.50
C ARG A 176 -13.27 -10.93 -1.23
N PHE A 177 -12.65 -10.88 -0.07
CA PHE A 177 -11.57 -11.77 0.30
C PHE A 177 -12.06 -12.72 1.39
N GLU A 178 -12.12 -14.01 1.07
CA GLU A 178 -12.67 -15.06 1.94
C GLU A 178 -11.56 -15.68 2.81
N THR A 179 -10.70 -14.84 3.37
CA THR A 179 -9.54 -15.28 4.17
C THR A 179 -9.31 -14.37 5.38
N ALA A 180 -8.48 -14.84 6.31
CA ALA A 180 -8.03 -14.06 7.46
C ALA A 180 -6.76 -13.25 7.10
N PRO A 181 -6.59 -12.02 7.63
CA PRO A 181 -7.53 -11.29 8.47
C PRO A 181 -8.74 -10.75 7.68
N GLN A 182 -9.87 -10.61 8.37
CA GLN A 182 -11.05 -9.95 7.80
C GLN A 182 -10.78 -8.45 7.67
N GLN A 183 -10.56 -7.99 6.44
CA GLN A 183 -10.31 -6.60 6.11
C GLN A 183 -11.02 -6.23 4.79
N GLY A 184 -11.25 -4.93 4.60
CA GLY A 184 -11.88 -4.41 3.38
C GLY A 184 -11.00 -4.64 2.14
N PRO A 185 -11.60 -4.69 0.94
CA PRO A 185 -10.85 -4.90 -0.31
C PRO A 185 -9.78 -3.83 -0.53
N ASP A 186 -10.05 -2.57 -0.19
CA ASP A 186 -9.10 -1.46 -0.33
C ASP A 186 -7.78 -1.77 0.36
N LYS A 187 -7.85 -2.33 1.58
CA LYS A 187 -6.65 -2.67 2.34
C LYS A 187 -5.82 -3.78 1.66
N TRP A 188 -6.46 -4.74 1.02
CA TRP A 188 -5.76 -5.78 0.26
C TRP A 188 -5.03 -5.21 -0.96
N PHE A 189 -5.66 -4.29 -1.68
CA PHE A 189 -5.02 -3.64 -2.83
C PHE A 189 -3.90 -2.68 -2.40
N GLU A 190 -4.07 -1.95 -1.30
CA GLU A 190 -2.99 -1.15 -0.68
C GLU A 190 -1.79 -2.03 -0.27
N ASP A 191 -2.06 -3.14 0.42
CA ASP A 191 -1.01 -4.07 0.84
C ASP A 191 -0.27 -4.66 -0.37
N ALA A 192 -1.02 -4.99 -1.43
CA ALA A 192 -0.45 -5.50 -2.68
C ALA A 192 0.44 -4.45 -3.36
N GLN A 193 0.02 -3.18 -3.35
CA GLN A 193 0.85 -2.10 -3.85
C GLN A 193 2.13 -1.92 -3.01
N GLU A 194 2.04 -2.03 -1.67
CA GLU A 194 3.21 -1.88 -0.79
C GLU A 194 4.29 -2.96 -1.03
N VAL A 195 3.87 -4.17 -1.43
CA VAL A 195 4.78 -5.30 -1.71
C VAL A 195 4.99 -5.60 -3.21
N GLY A 196 4.45 -4.78 -4.10
CA GLY A 196 4.62 -4.91 -5.56
C GLY A 196 3.89 -6.10 -6.18
N ALA A 197 2.76 -6.51 -5.60
CA ALA A 197 1.87 -7.56 -6.09
C ALA A 197 0.51 -7.03 -6.58
N ASP A 198 0.37 -5.71 -6.76
CA ASP A 198 -0.88 -5.05 -7.16
C ASP A 198 -1.37 -5.47 -8.55
N GLU A 199 -0.46 -5.59 -9.52
CA GLU A 199 -0.82 -6.00 -10.88
C GLU A 199 -1.42 -7.41 -10.88
N GLU A 200 -0.78 -8.37 -10.19
CA GLU A 200 -1.25 -9.75 -10.14
C GLU A 200 -2.63 -9.85 -9.48
N LEU A 201 -2.84 -9.11 -8.38
CA LEU A 201 -4.10 -9.11 -7.65
C LEU A 201 -5.25 -8.49 -8.46
N GLN A 202 -5.01 -7.35 -9.11
CA GLN A 202 -6.01 -6.70 -9.95
C GLN A 202 -6.34 -7.52 -11.21
N LEU A 203 -5.34 -8.09 -11.89
CA LEU A 203 -5.60 -8.98 -13.04
C LEU A 203 -6.42 -10.20 -12.64
N HIS A 204 -6.20 -10.76 -11.44
CA HIS A 204 -7.02 -11.83 -10.89
C HIS A 204 -8.46 -11.37 -10.64
N ALA A 205 -8.65 -10.20 -10.02
CA ALA A 205 -9.96 -9.62 -9.78
C ALA A 205 -10.74 -9.37 -11.09
N ILE A 206 -10.09 -8.77 -12.09
CA ILE A 206 -10.67 -8.52 -13.42
C ILE A 206 -11.08 -9.84 -14.08
N LYS A 207 -10.22 -10.87 -14.01
CA LYS A 207 -10.53 -12.19 -14.54
C LYS A 207 -11.78 -12.78 -13.89
N LYS A 208 -11.88 -12.76 -12.55
CA LYS A 208 -13.06 -13.26 -11.83
C LYS A 208 -14.32 -12.46 -12.14
N ALA A 209 -14.21 -11.15 -12.35
CA ALA A 209 -15.34 -10.33 -12.77
C ALA A 209 -15.83 -10.74 -14.18
N LEU A 210 -14.90 -10.92 -15.13
CA LEU A 210 -15.23 -11.37 -16.49
C LEU A 210 -15.85 -12.77 -16.52
N GLU A 211 -15.49 -13.65 -15.60
CA GLU A 211 -16.10 -14.98 -15.44
C GLU A 211 -17.59 -14.90 -15.03
N ALA A 212 -18.03 -13.82 -14.38
CA ALA A 212 -19.43 -13.61 -14.02
C ALA A 212 -20.30 -13.06 -15.18
N LEU A 213 -19.68 -12.38 -16.14
CA LEU A 213 -20.38 -11.68 -17.24
C LEU A 213 -21.32 -12.57 -18.09
N PRO A 214 -20.98 -13.83 -18.44
CA PRO A 214 -21.88 -14.70 -19.21
C PRO A 214 -23.18 -15.06 -18.49
N ALA A 215 -23.22 -15.00 -17.16
CA ALA A 215 -24.41 -15.29 -16.38
C ALA A 215 -25.38 -14.10 -16.26
N LEU A 216 -24.93 -12.89 -16.61
CA LEU A 216 -25.76 -11.68 -16.58
C LEU A 216 -26.68 -11.61 -17.81
N PRO A 217 -27.92 -11.08 -17.67
CA PRO A 217 -28.82 -10.82 -18.80
C PRO A 217 -28.13 -10.00 -19.90
N GLN A 218 -28.47 -10.25 -21.17
CA GLN A 218 -27.72 -9.68 -22.31
C GLN A 218 -27.69 -8.15 -22.32
N GLU A 219 -28.75 -7.52 -21.83
CA GLU A 219 -28.93 -6.07 -21.77
C GLU A 219 -28.17 -5.43 -20.60
N VAL A 220 -27.72 -6.24 -19.65
CA VAL A 220 -27.01 -5.78 -18.45
C VAL A 220 -25.51 -5.78 -18.70
N THR A 221 -24.89 -4.64 -18.37
CA THR A 221 -23.44 -4.45 -18.44
C THR A 221 -22.76 -4.72 -17.10
N LEU A 222 -21.45 -4.93 -17.12
CA LEU A 222 -20.63 -5.17 -15.94
C LEU A 222 -19.54 -4.11 -15.85
N SER A 223 -19.52 -3.40 -14.73
CA SER A 223 -18.41 -2.52 -14.38
C SER A 223 -17.30 -3.28 -13.67
N ILE A 224 -16.05 -2.98 -14.02
CA ILE A 224 -14.86 -3.60 -13.47
C ILE A 224 -13.85 -2.51 -13.13
N ASN A 225 -13.38 -2.51 -11.89
CA ASN A 225 -12.36 -1.60 -11.39
C ASN A 225 -10.96 -1.96 -11.92
N ALA A 226 -10.20 -0.97 -12.39
CA ALA A 226 -8.79 -1.13 -12.74
C ALA A 226 -8.00 0.17 -12.51
N SER A 227 -6.78 0.03 -11.98
CA SER A 227 -5.84 1.15 -11.94
C SER A 227 -5.24 1.43 -13.33
N PRO A 228 -4.88 2.69 -13.64
CA PRO A 228 -4.18 3.05 -14.87
C PRO A 228 -2.89 2.26 -15.12
N SER A 229 -2.12 1.92 -14.07
CA SER A 229 -0.90 1.11 -14.20
C SER A 229 -1.20 -0.29 -14.75
N VAL A 230 -2.27 -0.92 -14.27
CA VAL A 230 -2.71 -2.24 -14.75
C VAL A 230 -3.22 -2.16 -16.19
N VAL A 231 -3.95 -1.10 -16.56
CA VAL A 231 -4.40 -0.91 -17.94
C VAL A 231 -3.23 -0.82 -18.93
N LEU A 232 -2.12 -0.20 -18.52
CA LEU A 232 -0.91 -0.11 -19.32
C LEU A 232 -0.13 -1.44 -19.40
N SER A 233 -0.46 -2.44 -18.59
CA SER A 233 0.17 -3.75 -18.66
C SER A 233 -0.21 -4.49 -19.95
N PRO A 234 0.76 -5.08 -20.68
CA PRO A 234 0.48 -5.96 -21.82
C PRO A 234 -0.34 -7.22 -21.48
N ARG A 235 -0.51 -7.54 -20.18
CA ARG A 235 -1.34 -8.66 -19.71
C ARG A 235 -2.83 -8.29 -19.66
N PHE A 236 -3.14 -7.02 -19.40
CA PHE A 236 -4.52 -6.54 -19.23
C PHE A 236 -5.37 -6.78 -20.48
N ALA A 237 -4.92 -6.32 -21.65
CA ALA A 237 -5.66 -6.48 -22.90
C ALA A 237 -5.97 -7.95 -23.25
N ARG A 238 -5.12 -8.89 -22.82
CA ARG A 238 -5.31 -10.34 -23.09
C ARG A 238 -6.50 -10.91 -22.35
N LEU A 239 -6.87 -10.36 -21.19
CA LEU A 239 -8.03 -10.81 -20.42
C LEU A 239 -9.36 -10.61 -21.19
N PHE A 240 -9.41 -9.64 -22.10
CA PHE A 240 -10.62 -9.29 -22.83
C PHE A 240 -10.77 -9.96 -24.20
N THR A 241 -9.84 -10.84 -24.60
CA THR A 241 -9.80 -11.44 -25.95
C THR A 241 -11.10 -12.14 -26.33
N SER A 242 -11.83 -12.70 -25.35
CA SER A 242 -13.10 -13.41 -25.54
C SER A 242 -14.30 -12.73 -24.88
N ALA A 243 -14.12 -11.53 -24.32
CA ALA A 243 -15.19 -10.83 -23.60
C ALA A 243 -16.08 -10.04 -24.58
N PRO A 244 -17.42 -10.00 -24.40
CA PRO A 244 -18.29 -9.08 -25.12
C PRO A 244 -18.04 -7.66 -24.59
N LEU A 245 -17.11 -6.94 -25.24
CA LEU A 245 -16.58 -5.66 -24.76
C LEU A 245 -17.62 -4.55 -24.71
N ASP A 246 -18.64 -4.60 -25.56
CA ASP A 246 -19.82 -3.73 -25.53
C ASP A 246 -20.64 -3.84 -24.23
N ARG A 247 -20.42 -4.91 -23.46
CA ARG A 247 -21.04 -5.15 -22.15
C ARG A 247 -20.12 -4.86 -20.97
N VAL A 248 -18.91 -4.34 -21.21
CA VAL A 248 -17.92 -4.05 -20.17
C VAL A 248 -17.73 -2.56 -20.02
N MET A 249 -17.85 -2.09 -18.77
CA MET A 249 -17.43 -0.76 -18.36
C MET A 249 -16.20 -0.87 -17.47
N LEU A 250 -15.12 -0.20 -17.84
CA LEU A 250 -13.90 -0.14 -17.04
C LEU A 250 -13.92 1.12 -16.18
N GLU A 251 -13.86 0.95 -14.87
CA GLU A 251 -13.83 2.05 -13.91
C GLU A 251 -12.39 2.33 -13.53
N LEU A 252 -11.92 3.55 -13.82
CA LEU A 252 -10.58 3.98 -13.45
C LEU A 252 -10.67 4.87 -12.21
N THR A 253 -9.94 4.48 -11.16
CA THR A 253 -9.92 5.20 -9.89
C THR A 253 -9.15 6.53 -10.02
N GLU A 254 -9.63 7.57 -9.33
CA GLU A 254 -9.05 8.93 -9.40
C GLU A 254 -7.69 9.07 -8.70
N HIS A 255 -7.41 8.23 -7.70
CA HIS A 255 -6.24 8.35 -6.82
C HIS A 255 -4.92 7.96 -7.50
N ALA A 256 -4.98 7.32 -8.67
CA ALA A 256 -3.81 6.98 -9.44
C ALA A 256 -3.44 8.11 -10.40
N ALA A 257 -2.31 8.78 -10.14
CA ALA A 257 -1.78 9.81 -11.03
C ALA A 257 -1.54 9.23 -12.44
N ILE A 258 -2.28 9.73 -13.43
CA ILE A 258 -2.03 9.41 -14.83
C ILE A 258 -0.92 10.34 -15.33
N GLU A 259 0.30 9.82 -15.38
CA GLU A 259 1.45 10.57 -15.90
C GLU A 259 1.30 10.90 -17.40
N ASN A 260 0.68 9.99 -18.17
CA ASN A 260 0.57 10.12 -19.61
C ASN A 260 -0.75 9.55 -20.17
N TYR A 261 -1.75 10.43 -20.33
CA TYR A 261 -3.05 10.08 -20.91
C TYR A 261 -2.95 9.54 -22.34
N ARG A 262 -1.95 9.93 -23.12
CA ARG A 262 -1.77 9.39 -24.48
C ARG A 262 -1.50 7.89 -24.44
N HIS A 263 -0.60 7.44 -23.57
CA HIS A 263 -0.32 6.00 -23.44
C HIS A 263 -1.55 5.23 -22.97
N LEU A 264 -2.34 5.80 -22.07
CA LEU A 264 -3.58 5.18 -21.60
C LEU A 264 -4.60 5.07 -22.75
N HIS A 265 -4.76 6.13 -23.55
CA HIS A 265 -5.62 6.09 -24.73
C HIS A 265 -5.16 5.07 -25.76
N ASP A 266 -3.86 5.00 -26.04
CA ASP A 266 -3.29 4.03 -26.98
C ASP A 266 -3.55 2.59 -26.49
N ALA A 267 -3.37 2.33 -25.19
CA ALA A 267 -3.64 1.03 -24.57
C ALA A 267 -5.13 0.63 -24.62
N LEU A 268 -6.04 1.60 -24.47
CA LEU A 268 -7.49 1.37 -24.48
C LEU A 268 -8.11 1.41 -25.89
N SER A 269 -7.40 1.93 -26.90
CA SER A 269 -7.96 2.24 -28.22
C SER A 269 -8.65 1.05 -28.89
N SER A 270 -8.00 -0.12 -28.88
CA SER A 270 -8.58 -1.33 -29.48
C SER A 270 -9.78 -1.85 -28.69
N LEU A 271 -9.75 -1.75 -27.36
CA LEU A 271 -10.86 -2.19 -26.50
C LEU A 271 -12.09 -1.29 -26.67
N ARG A 272 -11.88 0.03 -26.70
CA ARG A 272 -12.93 1.03 -26.94
C ARG A 272 -13.54 0.87 -28.33
N SER A 273 -12.73 0.61 -29.34
CA SER A 273 -13.20 0.35 -30.72
C SER A 273 -14.07 -0.91 -30.81
N ALA A 274 -13.90 -1.85 -29.90
CA ALA A 274 -14.70 -3.07 -29.78
C ALA A 274 -15.92 -2.91 -28.84
N GLY A 275 -16.14 -1.73 -28.26
CA GLY A 275 -17.34 -1.40 -27.48
C GLY A 275 -17.11 -1.09 -26.00
N LEU A 276 -15.90 -1.34 -25.47
CA LEU A 276 -15.61 -1.10 -24.05
C LEU A 276 -15.82 0.38 -23.68
N LYS A 277 -16.53 0.59 -22.58
CA LYS A 277 -16.78 1.91 -22.00
C LYS A 277 -15.82 2.19 -20.87
N VAL A 278 -15.50 3.47 -20.65
CA VAL A 278 -14.65 3.89 -19.52
C VAL A 278 -15.44 4.82 -18.63
N ALA A 279 -15.43 4.53 -17.33
CA ALA A 279 -15.93 5.41 -16.30
C ALA A 279 -14.78 6.05 -15.52
N VAL A 280 -15.00 7.27 -15.06
CA VAL A 280 -14.21 7.88 -13.99
C VAL A 280 -14.95 7.68 -12.67
N ASP A 281 -14.24 7.14 -11.68
CA ASP A 281 -14.77 6.86 -10.35
C ASP A 281 -14.55 8.04 -9.38
N ASP A 282 -15.36 8.13 -8.32
CA ASP A 282 -15.26 9.12 -7.22
C ASP A 282 -15.22 10.61 -7.64
N ALA A 283 -15.94 11.00 -8.69
CA ALA A 283 -15.96 12.39 -9.14
C ALA A 283 -16.54 13.33 -8.07
N GLY A 284 -15.69 14.22 -7.54
CA GLY A 284 -16.07 15.30 -6.63
C GLY A 284 -15.62 15.15 -5.17
N ALA A 285 -14.98 14.04 -4.80
CA ALA A 285 -14.44 13.81 -3.45
C ALA A 285 -13.22 14.70 -3.10
N GLY A 286 -12.56 15.28 -4.11
CA GLY A 286 -11.53 16.31 -3.91
C GLY A 286 -10.55 16.47 -5.08
N TYR A 287 -10.18 15.38 -5.79
CA TYR A 287 -9.11 15.36 -6.78
C TYR A 287 -9.54 15.14 -8.24
N SER A 288 -10.74 14.64 -8.52
CA SER A 288 -11.32 14.63 -9.87
C SER A 288 -11.58 16.04 -10.39
N THR A 289 -10.50 16.68 -10.82
CA THR A 289 -10.57 17.92 -11.58
C THR A 289 -11.33 17.62 -12.87
N PHE A 290 -12.19 18.52 -13.32
CA PHE A 290 -12.82 18.43 -14.64
C PHE A 290 -11.81 18.09 -15.76
N GLN A 291 -10.56 18.50 -15.58
CA GLN A 291 -9.44 18.17 -16.47
C GLN A 291 -9.15 16.66 -16.53
N HIS A 292 -9.22 15.93 -15.42
CA HIS A 292 -9.08 14.47 -15.42
C HIS A 292 -10.18 13.80 -16.26
N ILE A 293 -11.44 14.21 -16.05
CA ILE A 293 -12.59 13.69 -16.81
C ILE A 293 -12.44 13.96 -18.31
N LEU A 294 -12.05 15.20 -18.67
CA LEU A 294 -11.82 15.60 -20.06
C LEU A 294 -10.68 14.82 -20.71
N ASN A 295 -9.55 14.69 -20.00
CA ASN A 295 -8.39 13.98 -20.52
C ASN A 295 -8.64 12.47 -20.62
N LEU A 296 -9.50 11.89 -19.78
CA LEU A 296 -9.86 10.48 -19.87
C LEU A 296 -10.85 10.20 -21.02
N GLN A 297 -11.61 11.22 -21.45
CA GLN A 297 -12.73 11.07 -22.39
C GLN A 297 -13.73 10.01 -21.89
N ALA A 298 -14.10 10.13 -20.61
CA ALA A 298 -14.94 9.16 -19.94
C ALA A 298 -16.36 9.11 -20.55
N ASP A 299 -16.87 7.90 -20.76
CA ASP A 299 -18.25 7.66 -21.18
C ASP A 299 -19.22 7.81 -20.01
N VAL A 300 -18.74 7.58 -18.79
CA VAL A 300 -19.53 7.64 -17.55
C VAL A 300 -18.76 8.37 -16.45
N ILE A 301 -19.46 9.18 -15.67
CA ILE A 301 -18.95 9.88 -14.49
C ILE A 301 -19.71 9.36 -13.28
N LYS A 302 -19.00 8.82 -12.29
CA LYS A 302 -19.59 8.35 -11.03
C LYS A 302 -19.43 9.46 -9.98
N LEU A 303 -20.54 9.99 -9.46
CA LEU A 303 -20.53 10.98 -8.40
C LEU A 303 -20.27 10.28 -7.07
N ASP A 304 -19.20 10.71 -6.41
CA ASP A 304 -18.82 10.16 -5.11
C ASP A 304 -19.96 10.31 -4.07
N ARG A 305 -20.02 9.34 -3.16
CA ARG A 305 -20.96 9.29 -2.05
C ARG A 305 -20.93 10.56 -1.20
N SER A 306 -19.80 11.25 -1.03
CA SER A 306 -19.73 12.46 -0.22
C SER A 306 -20.53 13.65 -0.80
N LEU A 307 -20.79 13.64 -2.12
CA LEU A 307 -21.67 14.58 -2.80
C LEU A 307 -23.14 14.17 -2.75
N VAL A 308 -23.41 12.86 -2.68
CA VAL A 308 -24.78 12.31 -2.67
C VAL A 308 -25.39 12.31 -1.27
N THR A 309 -24.60 12.02 -0.25
CA THR A 309 -25.07 11.92 1.15
C THR A 309 -25.75 13.23 1.56
N GLU A 310 -26.99 13.15 2.05
CA GLU A 310 -27.83 14.30 2.46
C GLU A 310 -27.98 15.40 1.38
N ILE A 311 -27.91 15.04 0.09
CA ILE A 311 -28.09 16.01 -1.01
C ILE A 311 -29.47 16.67 -0.97
N ASP A 312 -30.50 16.00 -0.44
CA ASP A 312 -31.86 16.52 -0.24
C ASP A 312 -31.90 17.77 0.64
N ARG A 313 -30.95 17.92 1.55
CA ARG A 313 -30.90 19.02 2.55
C ARG A 313 -29.81 20.04 2.29
N ASN A 314 -28.96 19.82 1.30
CA ASN A 314 -27.77 20.62 1.08
C ASN A 314 -27.78 21.28 -0.30
N LEU A 315 -28.17 22.56 -0.35
CA LEU A 315 -28.22 23.33 -1.59
C LEU A 315 -26.86 23.46 -2.29
N ALA A 316 -25.75 23.44 -1.55
CA ALA A 316 -24.41 23.49 -2.14
C ALA A 316 -24.07 22.18 -2.86
N ARG A 317 -24.40 21.02 -2.26
CA ARG A 317 -24.28 19.71 -2.93
C ARG A 317 -25.17 19.64 -4.17
N GLN A 318 -26.43 20.11 -4.08
CA GLN A 318 -27.33 20.17 -5.24
C GLN A 318 -26.79 21.04 -6.37
N ALA A 319 -26.24 22.22 -6.05
CA ALA A 319 -25.65 23.11 -7.05
C ALA A 319 -24.42 22.50 -7.73
N LEU A 320 -23.55 21.84 -6.97
CA LEU A 320 -22.39 21.14 -7.51
C LEU A 320 -22.80 19.95 -8.38
N ALA A 321 -23.72 19.10 -7.91
CA ALA A 321 -24.28 18.00 -8.69
C ALA A 321 -24.93 18.51 -9.99
N SER A 322 -25.71 19.60 -9.93
CA SER A 322 -26.31 20.23 -11.13
C SER A 322 -25.25 20.69 -12.13
N SER A 323 -24.12 21.21 -11.65
CA SER A 323 -23.00 21.64 -12.49
C SER A 323 -22.33 20.44 -13.18
N LEU A 324 -22.17 19.33 -12.46
CA LEU A 324 -21.63 18.08 -13.02
C LEU A 324 -22.59 17.42 -14.02
N ILE A 325 -23.89 17.45 -13.75
CA ILE A 325 -24.93 16.98 -14.70
C ILE A 325 -24.93 17.84 -15.97
N PHE A 326 -24.81 19.16 -15.83
CA PHE A 326 -24.69 20.04 -17.00
C PHE A 326 -23.42 19.71 -17.80
N PHE A 327 -22.29 19.59 -17.11
CA PHE A 327 -21.01 19.25 -17.73
C PHE A 327 -21.06 17.90 -18.45
N SER A 328 -21.57 16.84 -17.81
CA SER A 328 -21.67 15.50 -18.40
C SER A 328 -22.48 15.51 -19.69
N ARG A 329 -23.60 16.24 -19.72
CA ARG A 329 -24.41 16.43 -20.93
C ARG A 329 -23.66 17.16 -22.04
N GLN A 330 -22.82 18.15 -21.70
CA GLN A 330 -22.01 18.85 -22.71
C GLN A 330 -20.85 18.00 -23.23
N THR A 331 -20.29 17.10 -22.42
CA THR A 331 -19.21 16.19 -22.83
C THR A 331 -19.71 14.88 -23.44
N GLY A 332 -21.01 14.62 -23.39
CA GLY A 332 -21.61 13.37 -23.86
C GLY A 332 -21.40 12.19 -22.91
N SER A 333 -21.06 12.46 -21.65
CA SER A 333 -20.89 11.45 -20.61
C SER A 333 -22.22 11.23 -19.87
N ARG A 334 -22.50 9.98 -19.50
CA ARG A 334 -23.59 9.64 -18.57
C ARG A 334 -23.14 9.81 -17.13
N LEU A 335 -24.10 9.89 -16.21
CA LEU A 335 -23.80 10.13 -14.80
C LEU A 335 -24.47 9.10 -13.89
N ILE A 336 -23.68 8.49 -13.00
CA ILE A 336 -24.10 7.58 -11.93
C ILE A 336 -23.95 8.31 -10.59
N ALA A 337 -24.97 8.31 -9.75
CA ALA A 337 -24.85 8.79 -8.37
C ALA A 337 -24.63 7.62 -7.40
N GLU A 338 -23.55 7.66 -6.64
CA GLU A 338 -23.16 6.57 -5.75
C GLU A 338 -23.53 6.80 -4.28
N GLY A 339 -23.66 5.71 -3.54
CA GLY A 339 -23.92 5.76 -2.11
C GLY A 339 -25.30 6.30 -1.74
N VAL A 340 -26.30 6.13 -2.60
CA VAL A 340 -27.69 6.50 -2.29
C VAL A 340 -28.25 5.55 -1.22
N GLU A 341 -28.67 6.11 -0.08
CA GLU A 341 -29.15 5.32 1.06
C GLU A 341 -30.61 5.64 1.41
N THR A 342 -31.14 6.80 0.99
CA THR A 342 -32.49 7.25 1.33
C THR A 342 -33.34 7.58 0.11
N LYS A 343 -34.68 7.44 0.26
CA LYS A 343 -35.63 7.79 -0.80
C LYS A 343 -35.55 9.28 -1.17
N GLN A 344 -35.28 10.14 -0.18
CA GLN A 344 -35.16 11.58 -0.36
C GLN A 344 -33.94 11.98 -1.20
N GLU A 345 -32.80 11.33 -0.98
CA GLU A 345 -31.61 11.50 -1.84
C GLU A 345 -31.94 11.07 -3.27
N LEU A 346 -32.55 9.90 -3.46
CA LEU A 346 -32.94 9.39 -4.77
C LEU A 346 -33.90 10.32 -5.51
N GLU A 347 -34.94 10.81 -4.84
CA GLU A 347 -35.92 11.76 -5.40
C GLU A 347 -35.24 13.07 -5.82
N THR A 348 -34.32 13.58 -4.99
CA THR A 348 -33.55 14.78 -5.29
C THR A 348 -32.67 14.57 -6.53
N LEU A 349 -31.93 13.45 -6.60
CA LEU A 349 -31.09 13.11 -7.75
C LEU A 349 -31.91 12.98 -9.05
N ARG A 350 -33.10 12.37 -8.99
CA ARG A 350 -34.04 12.33 -10.11
C ARG A 350 -34.47 13.72 -10.55
N HIS A 351 -34.82 14.58 -9.60
CA HIS A 351 -35.24 15.95 -9.90
C HIS A 351 -34.12 16.76 -10.57
N LEU A 352 -32.88 16.58 -10.13
CA LEU A 352 -31.69 17.19 -10.74
C LEU A 352 -31.38 16.62 -12.13
N GLY A 353 -31.92 15.45 -12.47
CA GLY A 353 -31.77 14.80 -13.77
C GLY A 353 -30.56 13.90 -13.89
N VAL A 354 -30.16 13.25 -12.79
CA VAL A 354 -29.24 12.11 -12.77
C VAL A 354 -29.88 10.93 -13.50
N GLU A 355 -29.09 10.17 -14.25
CA GLU A 355 -29.59 9.09 -15.12
C GLU A 355 -29.56 7.74 -14.44
N MET A 356 -28.55 7.49 -13.60
CA MET A 356 -28.33 6.20 -12.96
C MET A 356 -27.95 6.39 -11.50
N ALA A 357 -28.27 5.41 -10.66
CA ALA A 357 -27.86 5.44 -9.26
C ALA A 357 -27.44 4.07 -8.73
N GLN A 358 -26.52 4.10 -7.78
CA GLN A 358 -26.01 2.96 -7.03
C GLN A 358 -26.02 3.29 -5.54
N GLY A 359 -26.32 2.29 -4.72
CA GLY A 359 -26.37 2.46 -3.28
C GLY A 359 -27.22 1.41 -2.59
N TYR A 360 -27.18 1.38 -1.27
CA TYR A 360 -27.86 0.36 -0.48
C TYR A 360 -29.39 0.42 -0.60
N LEU A 361 -29.95 1.56 -1.01
CA LEU A 361 -31.37 1.67 -1.33
C LEU A 361 -31.77 0.79 -2.54
N MET A 362 -30.88 0.64 -3.52
CA MET A 362 -31.11 -0.14 -4.74
C MET A 362 -30.63 -1.58 -4.59
N GLY A 363 -29.58 -1.81 -3.82
CA GLY A 363 -29.07 -3.13 -3.47
C GLY A 363 -27.67 -3.09 -2.87
N ARG A 364 -27.41 -4.03 -1.97
CA ARG A 364 -26.07 -4.24 -1.40
C ARG A 364 -25.24 -5.14 -2.31
N PRO A 365 -23.90 -5.02 -2.30
CA PRO A 365 -23.03 -5.97 -3.00
C PRO A 365 -23.27 -7.40 -2.52
N ALA A 366 -23.65 -8.29 -3.43
CA ALA A 366 -23.99 -9.67 -3.10
C ALA A 366 -23.37 -10.67 -4.11
N PRO A 367 -23.23 -11.96 -3.76
CA PRO A 367 -22.80 -12.97 -4.72
C PRO A 367 -23.71 -12.99 -5.96
N LEU A 368 -23.16 -13.37 -7.12
CA LEU A 368 -23.84 -13.37 -8.43
C LEU A 368 -25.28 -13.93 -8.38
N GLN A 369 -25.49 -15.07 -7.73
CA GLN A 369 -26.81 -15.70 -7.66
C GLN A 369 -27.86 -14.80 -7.00
N ASN A 370 -27.51 -14.16 -5.88
CA ASN A 370 -28.39 -13.26 -5.15
C ASN A 370 -28.62 -11.94 -5.91
N ALA A 371 -27.59 -11.46 -6.63
CA ALA A 371 -27.68 -10.26 -7.45
C ALA A 371 -28.67 -10.46 -8.63
N LEU A 372 -28.67 -11.65 -9.24
CA LEU A 372 -29.61 -12.00 -10.31
C LEU A 372 -31.08 -12.10 -9.83
N GLU A 373 -31.31 -12.59 -8.60
CA GLU A 373 -32.65 -12.61 -8.00
C GLU A 373 -33.20 -11.20 -7.76
N SER A 374 -32.32 -10.24 -7.44
CA SER A 374 -32.68 -8.84 -7.24
C SER A 374 -33.01 -8.10 -8.55
N HIS A 375 -32.60 -8.65 -9.71
CA HIS A 375 -32.93 -8.11 -11.03
C HIS A 375 -34.35 -8.47 -11.48
N THR A 376 -34.88 -9.63 -11.08
CA THR A 376 -36.19 -10.12 -11.54
C THR A 376 -37.37 -9.61 -10.71
N GLY A 377 -37.13 -9.10 -9.51
CA GLY A 377 -38.11 -8.39 -8.68
C GLY A 377 -37.89 -6.89 -8.73
N SER A 378 -38.94 -6.08 -8.86
CA SER A 378 -38.82 -4.62 -8.70
C SER A 378 -38.27 -4.32 -7.29
N PRO A 379 -37.06 -3.74 -7.14
CA PRO A 379 -36.43 -3.53 -5.82
C PRO A 379 -37.25 -2.62 -4.90
N LEU A 380 -38.09 -1.76 -5.49
CA LEU A 380 -38.93 -0.79 -4.78
C LEU A 380 -40.19 -1.40 -4.15
N ALA A 381 -40.56 -2.64 -4.48
CA ALA A 381 -41.77 -3.28 -3.93
C ALA A 381 -41.56 -3.87 -2.52
N ASN A 382 -40.32 -4.13 -2.11
CA ASN A 382 -39.99 -4.83 -0.85
C ASN A 382 -39.47 -3.92 0.28
N ALA A 383 -39.53 -2.59 0.12
CA ALA A 383 -39.06 -1.62 1.12
C ALA A 383 -40.21 -0.78 1.74
N CYS A 384 -41.32 -1.45 2.09
CA CYS A 384 -42.45 -0.90 2.85
C CYS A 384 -42.55 -1.57 4.23
#